data_AF-A0A9D6B419-F1
#
_entry.id   AF-A0A9D6B419-F1
#
_cell.length_a   1.000
_cell.length_b   1.000
_cell.length_c   1.000
_cell.angle_alpha   90.00
_cell.angle_beta   90.00
_cell.angle_gamma   90.00
#
_symmetry.space_group_name_H-M   'P 1'
#
loop_
_entity.id
_entity.type
_entity.pdbx_description
1 polymer ?
#
loop_
_entity_poly.entity_id
_entity_poly.type
_entity_poly.pdbx_seq_one_letter_code
_entity_poly.pdbx_strand_id
1 'polypeptide(L)'
;MEVSGLRVQHTRSHSDAKFTFSSRVSVITGKNGSGKTTLLEALHIALRGSSFRGTDSEILTRDESWWRIDVALADNEPRIVKFDSAKQSGRKQFEVDTKISYRLPAAKKYPIILFEPDDLRLLNGSPARRRQFVDTFIAQINPQYPATVRKYDRALKQRNALLKQQYASRDNVFVWDMAIAEYGAEIIRERTQVLERINQSLTDTYQSIAGTDDTVSLHYSHTMIDGIEQKIVNELHQNFERDQLLGFTSTGPHRHDIISEFNGSPAMAVASRGEIRSVILALKFIEVDVAEAATGLSPIVLLDDVFAELDETRQQRLAEKCRGNQMFITSTSAYTGIDSAAVISLD
;
A
#
# COMPACT_ATOMS: atom_id res chain seq x y z
N MET A 1 6.50 17.99 -3.69
CA MET A 1 6.84 17.58 -5.08
C MET A 1 5.55 17.64 -5.87
N GLU A 2 5.57 18.23 -7.07
CA GLU A 2 4.39 18.36 -7.93
C GLU A 2 4.66 17.68 -9.28
N VAL A 3 3.74 16.82 -9.71
CA VAL A 3 3.80 16.12 -11.00
C VAL A 3 3.05 16.93 -12.05
N SER A 4 3.76 17.54 -12.99
CA SER A 4 3.16 18.41 -14.02
C SER A 4 2.80 17.67 -15.31
N GLY A 5 3.32 16.45 -15.51
CA GLY A 5 2.99 15.65 -16.68
C GLY A 5 3.49 14.21 -16.61
N LEU A 6 2.98 13.40 -17.53
CA LEU A 6 3.30 11.99 -17.67
C LEU A 6 3.35 11.62 -19.15
N ARG A 7 4.40 10.90 -19.56
CA ARG A 7 4.41 10.16 -20.83
C ARG A 7 4.58 8.69 -20.53
N VAL A 8 3.79 7.86 -21.20
CA VAL A 8 3.87 6.41 -21.11
C VAL A 8 4.04 5.81 -22.50
N GLN A 9 4.94 4.84 -22.63
CA GLN A 9 5.26 4.18 -23.89
C GLN A 9 5.28 2.67 -23.69
N HIS A 10 4.55 1.93 -24.55
CA HIS A 10 4.37 0.48 -24.51
C HIS A 10 3.92 -0.06 -23.14
N THR A 11 3.10 0.72 -22.43
CA THR A 11 2.54 0.34 -21.12
C THR A 11 1.07 -0.05 -21.28
N ARG A 12 0.74 -1.31 -21.00
CA ARG A 12 -0.61 -1.88 -21.04
C ARG A 12 -1.28 -1.55 -22.38
N SER A 13 -2.31 -0.70 -22.37
CA SER A 13 -3.08 -0.26 -23.54
C SER A 13 -2.48 0.93 -24.29
N HIS A 14 -1.42 1.57 -23.78
CA HIS A 14 -0.83 2.78 -24.36
C HIS A 14 0.47 2.46 -25.11
N SER A 15 0.49 2.70 -26.43
CA SER A 15 1.70 2.60 -27.25
C SER A 15 2.64 3.80 -27.04
N ASP A 16 2.11 5.02 -27.13
CA ASP A 16 2.79 6.26 -26.75
C ASP A 16 1.74 7.34 -26.46
N ALA A 17 1.66 7.79 -25.20
CA ALA A 17 0.68 8.80 -24.79
C ALA A 17 1.33 9.79 -23.83
N LYS A 18 0.99 11.08 -23.97
CA LYS A 18 1.51 12.18 -23.15
C LYS A 18 0.36 13.01 -22.57
N PHE A 19 0.44 13.30 -21.28
CA PHE A 19 -0.55 14.00 -20.51
C PHE A 19 0.09 15.14 -19.70
N THR A 20 -0.65 16.22 -19.55
CA THR A 20 -0.31 17.34 -18.66
C THR A 20 -1.31 17.38 -17.52
N PHE A 21 -0.83 17.66 -16.32
CA PHE A 21 -1.64 17.63 -15.11
C PHE A 21 -1.73 18.99 -14.46
N SER A 22 -2.78 19.19 -13.68
CA SER A 22 -2.89 20.37 -12.80
C SER A 22 -2.05 20.17 -11.54
N SER A 23 -1.71 21.28 -10.88
CA SER A 23 -1.02 21.29 -9.59
C SER A 23 -1.87 20.76 -8.43
N ARG A 24 -3.19 20.61 -8.63
CA ARG A 24 -4.14 20.14 -7.61
C ARG A 24 -4.85 18.88 -8.06
N VAL A 25 -6.00 18.99 -8.73
CA VAL A 25 -6.84 17.84 -9.09
C VAL A 25 -6.83 17.61 -10.60
N SER A 26 -6.47 16.40 -11.00
CA SER A 26 -6.58 15.92 -12.38
C SER A 26 -7.56 14.75 -12.45
N VAL A 27 -8.65 14.92 -13.20
CA VAL A 27 -9.67 13.89 -13.43
C VAL A 27 -9.44 13.27 -14.80
N ILE A 28 -9.06 12.00 -14.80
CA ILE A 28 -8.79 11.18 -15.98
C ILE A 28 -10.09 10.44 -16.34
N THR A 29 -10.73 10.83 -17.44
CA THR A 29 -12.00 10.27 -17.89
C THR A 29 -11.81 9.37 -19.10
N GLY A 30 -12.74 8.44 -19.31
CA GLY A 30 -12.72 7.55 -20.47
C GLY A 30 -13.48 6.25 -20.23
N LYS A 31 -13.80 5.54 -21.31
CA LYS A 31 -14.55 4.28 -21.23
C LYS A 31 -13.80 3.21 -20.42
N ASN A 32 -14.51 2.17 -19.98
CA ASN A 32 -13.85 1.02 -19.38
C ASN A 32 -12.85 0.40 -20.36
N GLY A 33 -11.63 0.16 -19.90
CA GLY A 33 -10.54 -0.35 -20.75
C GLY A 33 -9.74 0.71 -21.51
N SER A 34 -10.05 2.01 -21.42
CA SER A 34 -9.27 3.08 -22.08
C SER A 34 -7.87 3.31 -21.48
N GLY A 35 -7.50 2.58 -20.42
CA GLY A 35 -6.19 2.69 -19.80
C GLY A 35 -6.05 3.80 -18.75
N LYS A 36 -7.16 4.26 -18.15
CA LYS A 36 -7.14 5.26 -17.06
C LYS A 36 -6.25 4.82 -15.89
N THR A 37 -6.51 3.62 -15.38
CA THR A 37 -5.73 2.98 -14.31
C THR A 37 -4.24 2.86 -14.65
N THR A 38 -3.89 2.70 -15.94
CA THR A 38 -2.49 2.63 -16.37
C THR A 38 -1.72 3.92 -16.04
N LEU A 39 -2.39 5.09 -16.08
CA LEU A 39 -1.74 6.35 -15.71
C LEU A 39 -1.44 6.42 -14.21
N LEU A 40 -2.38 5.98 -13.36
CA LEU A 40 -2.16 5.87 -11.91
C LEU A 40 -1.05 4.84 -11.61
N GLU A 41 -1.08 3.70 -12.29
CA GLU A 41 -0.05 2.64 -12.20
C GLU A 41 1.34 3.19 -12.55
N ALA A 42 1.44 4.00 -13.61
CA ALA A 42 2.69 4.61 -14.03
C ALA A 42 3.25 5.60 -12.99
N LEU A 43 2.40 6.45 -12.42
CA LEU A 43 2.77 7.35 -11.31
C LEU A 43 3.25 6.55 -10.10
N HIS A 44 2.52 5.50 -9.71
CA HIS A 44 2.92 4.65 -8.59
C HIS A 44 4.27 3.97 -8.83
N ILE A 45 4.55 3.47 -10.04
CA ILE A 45 5.85 2.88 -10.39
C ILE A 45 6.98 3.91 -10.27
N ALA A 46 6.81 5.11 -10.83
CA ALA A 46 7.84 6.15 -10.83
C ALA A 46 8.14 6.70 -9.42
N LEU A 47 7.17 6.63 -8.51
CA LEU A 47 7.26 7.23 -7.17
C LEU A 47 7.46 6.21 -6.04
N ARG A 48 7.03 4.95 -6.21
CA ARG A 48 7.19 3.87 -5.21
C ARG A 48 8.10 2.73 -5.67
N GLY A 49 8.32 2.60 -6.98
CA GLY A 49 9.24 1.64 -7.59
C GLY A 49 8.61 0.35 -8.11
N SER A 50 7.31 0.12 -7.89
CA SER A 50 6.60 -1.09 -8.30
C SER A 50 5.17 -0.77 -8.75
N SER A 51 4.58 -1.65 -9.55
CA SER A 51 3.15 -1.59 -9.84
C SER A 51 2.35 -2.09 -8.64
N PHE A 52 1.13 -1.57 -8.47
CA PHE A 52 0.15 -2.09 -7.53
C PHE A 52 -0.71 -3.23 -8.12
N ARG A 53 -0.67 -3.43 -9.44
CA ARG A 53 -1.50 -4.42 -10.18
C ARG A 53 -0.77 -5.67 -10.58
N GLY A 54 0.56 -5.64 -10.70
CA GLY A 54 1.28 -6.75 -11.30
C GLY A 54 2.79 -6.60 -11.36
N THR A 55 3.40 -7.53 -12.10
CA THR A 55 4.85 -7.57 -12.30
C THR A 55 5.32 -6.62 -13.40
N ASP A 56 6.62 -6.33 -13.45
CA ASP A 56 7.18 -5.44 -14.49
C ASP A 56 6.94 -5.95 -15.92
N SER A 57 6.90 -7.28 -16.11
CA SER A 57 6.61 -7.88 -17.42
C SER A 57 5.15 -7.76 -17.83
N GLU A 58 4.21 -7.80 -16.88
CA GLU A 58 2.78 -7.67 -17.17
C GLU A 58 2.37 -6.27 -17.61
N ILE A 59 3.22 -5.26 -17.36
CA ILE A 59 3.03 -3.88 -17.79
C ILE A 59 3.24 -3.74 -19.29
N LEU A 60 3.99 -4.64 -19.94
CA LEU A 60 4.22 -4.56 -21.39
C LEU A 60 2.91 -4.53 -22.17
N THR A 61 2.85 -3.65 -23.16
CA THR A 61 1.88 -3.79 -24.25
C THR A 61 2.11 -5.14 -24.95
N ARG A 62 1.03 -5.72 -25.47
CA ARG A 62 1.10 -7.01 -26.16
C ARG A 62 2.12 -6.95 -27.29
N ASP A 63 2.93 -8.00 -27.41
CA ASP A 63 3.99 -8.17 -28.41
C ASP A 63 5.16 -7.17 -28.31
N GLU A 64 5.22 -6.36 -27.25
CA GLU A 64 6.35 -5.48 -26.95
C GLU A 64 7.32 -6.11 -25.96
N SER A 65 8.59 -5.71 -26.04
CA SER A 65 9.66 -6.22 -25.16
C SER A 65 10.14 -5.21 -24.12
N TRP A 66 9.76 -3.94 -24.26
CA TRP A 66 10.16 -2.85 -23.38
C TRP A 66 8.99 -1.89 -23.11
N TRP A 67 9.10 -1.12 -22.04
CA TRP A 67 8.21 0.01 -21.75
C TRP A 67 8.97 1.15 -21.09
N ARG A 68 8.40 2.37 -21.18
CA ARG A 68 8.99 3.58 -20.60
C ARG A 68 7.93 4.48 -19.99
N ILE A 69 8.26 5.08 -18.85
CA ILE A 69 7.46 6.05 -18.13
C ILE A 69 8.32 7.28 -17.85
N ASP A 70 7.89 8.45 -18.33
CA ASP A 70 8.51 9.74 -18.04
C ASP A 70 7.55 10.59 -17.21
N VAL A 71 7.95 10.98 -16.00
CA VAL A 71 7.18 11.84 -15.10
C VAL A 71 7.85 13.20 -15.05
N ALA A 72 7.16 14.22 -15.55
CA ALA A 72 7.59 15.62 -15.46
C ALA A 72 7.22 16.17 -14.08
N LEU A 73 8.16 16.88 -13.45
CA LEU A 73 7.98 17.55 -12.17
C LEU A 73 8.06 19.08 -12.37
N ALA A 74 7.29 19.86 -11.62
CA ALA A 74 7.27 21.33 -11.78
C ALA A 74 8.63 21.98 -11.45
N ASP A 75 9.21 21.62 -10.31
CA ASP A 75 10.43 22.25 -9.76
C ASP A 75 11.64 21.30 -9.69
N ASN A 76 11.60 20.16 -10.38
CA ASN A 76 12.66 19.16 -10.32
C ASN A 76 12.92 18.52 -11.70
N GLU A 77 14.08 17.89 -11.83
CA GLU A 77 14.38 17.04 -12.99
C GLU A 77 13.33 15.92 -13.15
N PRO A 78 12.98 15.56 -14.40
CA PRO A 78 12.01 14.51 -14.64
C PRO A 78 12.51 13.16 -14.11
N ARG A 79 11.56 12.31 -13.70
CA ARG A 79 11.85 10.92 -13.37
C ARG A 79 11.57 10.05 -14.57
N ILE A 80 12.51 9.19 -14.94
CA ILE A 80 12.33 8.25 -16.04
C ILE A 80 12.46 6.83 -15.50
N VAL A 81 11.52 5.96 -15.89
CA VAL A 81 11.58 4.52 -15.61
C VAL A 81 11.55 3.78 -16.94
N LYS A 82 12.50 2.87 -17.11
CA LYS A 82 12.62 2.03 -18.30
C LYS A 82 12.60 0.57 -17.88
N PHE A 83 11.92 -0.27 -18.65
CA PHE A 83 12.00 -1.70 -18.53
C PHE A 83 12.24 -2.34 -19.88
N ASP A 84 13.09 -3.36 -19.92
CA ASP A 84 13.38 -4.14 -21.12
C ASP A 84 13.57 -5.60 -20.72
N SER A 85 12.63 -6.45 -21.14
CA SER A 85 12.61 -7.88 -20.84
C SER A 85 13.69 -8.67 -21.58
N ALA A 86 14.19 -8.16 -22.70
CA ALA A 86 15.24 -8.81 -23.50
C ALA A 86 16.62 -8.70 -22.84
N LYS A 87 16.81 -7.77 -21.91
CA LYS A 87 18.06 -7.66 -21.14
C LYS A 87 18.25 -8.84 -20.18
N GLN A 88 19.48 -9.36 -20.14
CA GLN A 88 19.86 -10.41 -19.18
C GLN A 88 19.97 -9.87 -17.75
N SER A 89 20.44 -8.63 -17.58
CA SER A 89 20.54 -7.95 -16.29
C SER A 89 20.13 -6.49 -16.42
N GLY A 90 19.74 -5.87 -15.31
CA GLY A 90 19.34 -4.46 -15.32
C GLY A 90 18.09 -4.18 -16.16
N ARG A 91 17.15 -5.15 -16.21
CA ARG A 91 15.90 -5.06 -16.98
C ARG A 91 15.13 -3.80 -16.66
N LYS A 92 15.04 -3.43 -15.37
CA LYS A 92 14.39 -2.19 -14.91
C LYS A 92 15.43 -1.16 -14.48
N GLN A 93 15.27 0.07 -14.94
CA GLN A 93 16.14 1.20 -14.63
C GLN A 93 15.29 2.41 -14.23
N PHE A 94 15.75 3.11 -13.19
CA PHE A 94 15.23 4.39 -12.75
C PHE A 94 16.30 5.43 -13.01
N GLU A 95 15.92 6.55 -13.59
CA GLU A 95 16.75 7.73 -13.79
C GLU A 95 16.08 8.86 -13.02
N VAL A 96 16.72 9.26 -11.91
CA VAL A 96 16.23 10.28 -10.97
C VAL A 96 17.39 11.19 -10.63
N ASP A 97 17.20 12.50 -10.74
CA ASP A 97 18.26 13.51 -10.62
C ASP A 97 19.49 13.16 -11.46
N THR A 98 19.28 12.77 -12.72
CA THR A 98 20.30 12.33 -13.70
C THR A 98 21.10 11.07 -13.31
N LYS A 99 20.77 10.42 -12.19
CA LYS A 99 21.44 9.19 -11.72
C LYS A 99 20.61 7.96 -12.07
N ILE A 100 21.29 6.97 -12.65
CA ILE A 100 20.68 5.69 -13.02
C ILE A 100 20.84 4.68 -11.88
N SER A 101 19.76 4.00 -11.53
CA SER A 101 19.75 2.88 -10.58
C SER A 101 18.80 1.76 -11.03
N TYR A 102 19.04 0.53 -10.60
CA TYR A 102 18.18 -0.62 -10.92
C TYR A 102 17.00 -0.82 -9.95
N ARG A 103 16.96 -0.01 -8.90
CA ARG A 103 15.86 0.10 -7.93
C ARG A 103 15.70 1.56 -7.55
N LEU A 104 14.47 2.01 -7.33
CA LEU A 104 14.21 3.35 -6.81
C LEU A 104 14.82 3.46 -5.39
N PRO A 105 15.80 4.34 -5.15
CA PRO A 105 16.38 4.52 -3.83
C PRO A 105 15.32 4.92 -2.82
N ALA A 106 15.42 4.43 -1.57
CA ALA A 106 14.42 4.72 -0.54
C ALA A 106 14.23 6.23 -0.31
N ALA A 107 15.33 7.00 -0.30
CA ALA A 107 15.32 8.46 -0.18
C ALA A 107 14.69 9.20 -1.37
N LYS A 108 14.44 8.51 -2.49
CA LYS A 108 13.77 9.07 -3.68
C LYS A 108 12.32 8.60 -3.80
N LYS A 109 11.85 7.71 -2.93
CA LYS A 109 10.42 7.37 -2.87
C LYS A 109 9.62 8.56 -2.38
N TYR A 110 8.42 8.72 -2.91
CA TYR A 110 7.48 9.74 -2.48
C TYR A 110 6.22 9.07 -1.92
N PRO A 111 5.58 9.58 -0.85
CA PRO A 111 4.38 8.95 -0.31
C PRO A 111 3.19 9.08 -1.28
N ILE A 112 2.47 7.97 -1.46
CA ILE A 112 1.26 7.88 -2.28
C ILE A 112 0.16 7.22 -1.48
N ILE A 113 -1.01 7.85 -1.41
CA ILE A 113 -2.22 7.19 -0.92
C ILE A 113 -3.04 6.75 -2.12
N LEU A 114 -3.05 5.43 -2.36
CA LEU A 114 -3.81 4.82 -3.43
C LEU A 114 -5.11 4.27 -2.86
N PHE A 115 -6.23 4.55 -3.52
CA PHE A 115 -7.53 3.97 -3.22
C PHE A 115 -8.06 3.25 -4.45
N GLU A 116 -8.10 1.92 -4.39
CA GLU A 116 -8.63 1.04 -5.43
C GLU A 116 -9.95 0.39 -5.01
N PRO A 117 -10.78 -0.10 -5.96
CA PRO A 117 -12.07 -0.72 -5.64
C PRO A 117 -11.93 -1.92 -4.68
N ASP A 118 -10.83 -2.66 -4.78
CA ASP A 118 -10.57 -3.81 -3.91
C ASP A 118 -10.34 -3.43 -2.44
N ASP A 119 -9.98 -2.17 -2.13
CA ASP A 119 -9.82 -1.70 -0.74
C ASP A 119 -11.13 -1.68 0.03
N LEU A 120 -12.27 -1.58 -0.67
CA LEU A 120 -13.60 -1.67 -0.06
C LEU A 120 -13.86 -3.05 0.59
N ARG A 121 -13.04 -4.05 0.26
CA ARG A 121 -13.09 -5.40 0.82
C ARG A 121 -12.06 -5.61 1.93
N LEU A 122 -11.30 -4.60 2.34
CA LEU A 122 -10.21 -4.73 3.31
C LEU A 122 -10.69 -5.30 4.65
N LEU A 123 -11.75 -4.74 5.26
CA LEU A 123 -12.25 -5.19 6.57
C LEU A 123 -12.74 -6.64 6.52
N ASN A 124 -13.49 -6.99 5.47
CA ASN A 124 -13.99 -8.35 5.23
C ASN A 124 -12.97 -9.28 4.55
N GLY A 125 -11.74 -8.80 4.34
CA GLY A 125 -10.68 -9.53 3.67
C GLY A 125 -10.07 -10.61 4.54
N SER A 126 -9.11 -11.33 3.97
CA SER A 126 -8.30 -12.26 4.75
C SER A 126 -7.36 -11.50 5.70
N PRO A 127 -6.90 -12.11 6.81
CA PRO A 127 -5.86 -11.54 7.66
C PRO A 127 -4.61 -11.11 6.88
N ALA A 128 -4.26 -11.85 5.83
CA ALA A 128 -3.15 -11.51 4.95
C ALA A 128 -3.36 -10.17 4.23
N ARG A 129 -4.57 -9.91 3.73
CA ARG A 129 -4.92 -8.64 3.08
C ARG A 129 -4.82 -7.47 4.05
N ARG A 130 -5.33 -7.63 5.29
CA ARG A 130 -5.23 -6.60 6.33
C ARG A 130 -3.79 -6.32 6.73
N ARG A 131 -2.97 -7.36 6.93
CA ARG A 131 -1.54 -7.20 7.19
C ARG A 131 -0.82 -6.49 6.04
N GLN A 132 -1.11 -6.87 4.79
CA GLN A 132 -0.51 -6.24 3.62
C GLN A 132 -0.86 -4.76 3.52
N PHE A 133 -2.11 -4.38 3.81
CA PHE A 133 -2.52 -2.97 3.87
C PHE A 133 -1.67 -2.18 4.86
N VAL A 134 -1.60 -2.66 6.11
CA VAL A 134 -0.80 -2.00 7.16
C VAL A 134 0.69 -1.99 6.81
N ASP A 135 1.25 -3.10 6.33
CA ASP A 135 2.67 -3.20 5.95
C ASP A 135 3.03 -2.25 4.80
N THR A 136 2.11 -2.10 3.83
CA THR A 136 2.27 -1.19 2.70
C THR A 136 2.29 0.25 3.19
N PHE A 137 1.41 0.61 4.13
CA PHE A 137 1.37 1.94 4.72
C PHE A 137 2.61 2.24 5.57
N ILE A 138 3.03 1.32 6.45
CA ILE A 138 4.28 1.47 7.24
C ILE A 138 5.48 1.66 6.31
N ALA A 139 5.57 0.91 5.21
CA ALA A 139 6.65 1.06 4.23
C ALA A 139 6.69 2.44 3.54
N GLN A 140 5.64 3.26 3.66
CA GLN A 140 5.63 4.64 3.17
C GLN A 140 6.22 5.62 4.17
N ILE A 141 5.99 5.39 5.46
CA ILE A 141 6.38 6.29 6.54
C ILE A 141 7.68 5.86 7.25
N ASN A 142 8.07 4.58 7.12
CA ASN A 142 9.29 4.02 7.67
C ASN A 142 10.10 3.30 6.57
N PRO A 143 11.19 3.92 6.05
CA PRO A 143 12.03 3.34 5.00
C PRO A 143 12.79 2.06 5.40
N GLN A 144 12.98 1.79 6.69
CA GLN A 144 13.69 0.61 7.18
C GLN A 144 12.79 -0.63 7.24
N TYR A 145 11.49 -0.42 7.50
CA TYR A 145 10.51 -1.49 7.68
C TYR A 145 10.53 -2.57 6.58
N PRO A 146 10.60 -2.25 5.27
CA PRO A 146 10.66 -3.29 4.24
C PRO A 146 11.89 -4.19 4.36
N ALA A 147 13.01 -3.69 4.87
CA ALA A 147 14.19 -4.51 5.10
C ALA A 147 13.97 -5.50 6.24
N THR A 148 13.34 -5.06 7.34
CA THR A 148 12.94 -5.90 8.48
C THR A 148 12.00 -7.02 8.03
N VAL A 149 10.95 -6.70 7.28
CA VAL A 149 10.02 -7.72 6.73
C VAL A 149 10.74 -8.74 5.85
N ARG A 150 11.65 -8.31 4.97
CA ARG A 150 12.44 -9.25 4.13
C ARG A 150 13.35 -10.16 4.94
N LYS A 151 13.97 -9.64 6.01
CA LYS A 151 14.82 -10.45 6.90
C LYS A 151 13.97 -11.47 7.65
N TYR A 152 12.81 -11.05 8.16
CA TYR A 152 11.83 -11.94 8.79
C TYR A 152 11.38 -13.07 7.84
N ASP A 153 10.93 -12.73 6.63
CA ASP A 153 10.48 -13.73 5.64
C ASP A 153 11.58 -14.72 5.25
N ARG A 154 12.84 -14.24 5.18
CA ARG A 154 14.00 -15.11 4.93
C ARG A 154 14.21 -16.08 6.09
N ALA A 155 14.19 -15.59 7.34
CA ALA A 155 14.35 -16.45 8.52
C ALA A 155 13.22 -17.48 8.60
N LEU A 156 11.98 -17.05 8.38
CA LEU A 156 10.80 -17.92 8.32
C LEU A 156 10.93 -19.01 7.25
N LYS A 157 11.38 -18.64 6.05
CA LYS A 157 11.60 -19.60 4.95
C LYS A 157 12.67 -20.64 5.31
N GLN A 158 13.77 -20.22 5.93
CA GLN A 158 14.86 -21.12 6.34
C GLN A 158 14.39 -22.07 7.46
N ARG A 159 13.71 -21.55 8.49
CA ARG A 159 13.12 -22.39 9.55
C ARG A 159 12.14 -23.41 8.97
N ASN A 160 11.21 -22.98 8.11
CA ASN A 160 10.23 -23.87 7.48
C ASN A 160 10.88 -24.94 6.60
N ALA A 161 12.01 -24.65 5.97
CA ALA A 161 12.76 -25.65 5.20
C ALA A 161 13.38 -26.71 6.13
N LEU A 162 13.92 -26.30 7.28
CA LEU A 162 14.49 -27.20 8.27
C LEU A 162 13.43 -28.08 8.95
N LEU A 163 12.27 -27.52 9.30
CA LEU A 163 11.16 -28.27 9.91
C LEU A 163 10.68 -29.46 9.06
N LYS A 164 10.82 -29.37 7.73
CA LYS A 164 10.42 -30.42 6.78
C LYS A 164 11.46 -31.54 6.65
N GLN A 165 12.62 -31.41 7.29
CA GLN A 165 13.66 -32.44 7.25
C GLN A 165 13.34 -33.56 8.23
N GLN A 166 13.69 -34.80 7.86
CA GLN A 166 13.44 -36.01 8.65
C GLN A 166 14.09 -35.98 10.04
N TYR A 167 15.22 -35.26 10.19
CA TYR A 167 15.99 -35.16 11.43
C TYR A 167 16.11 -33.70 11.93
N ALA A 168 15.03 -32.92 11.78
CA ALA A 168 15.01 -31.57 12.35
C ALA A 168 15.18 -31.63 13.88
N SER A 169 16.07 -30.81 14.43
CA SER A 169 16.28 -30.64 15.87
C SER A 169 16.07 -29.18 16.27
N ARG A 170 15.88 -28.94 17.57
CA ARG A 170 15.76 -27.58 18.12
C ARG A 170 17.03 -26.76 17.85
N ASP A 171 18.20 -27.37 18.01
CA ASP A 171 19.49 -26.71 17.75
C ASP A 171 19.62 -26.26 16.29
N ASN A 172 19.11 -27.06 15.33
CA ASN A 172 19.15 -26.71 13.92
C ASN A 172 18.33 -25.45 13.59
N VAL A 173 17.19 -25.25 14.27
CA VAL A 173 16.30 -24.12 14.03
C VAL A 173 16.60 -22.90 14.91
N PHE A 174 17.36 -23.06 15.99
CA PHE A 174 17.55 -22.03 17.03
C PHE A 174 18.04 -20.67 16.50
N VAL A 175 19.02 -20.66 15.59
CA VAL A 175 19.51 -19.41 14.98
C VAL A 175 18.39 -18.68 14.24
N TRP A 176 17.48 -19.42 13.60
CA TRP A 176 16.32 -18.86 12.92
C TRP A 176 15.21 -18.47 13.89
N ASP A 177 15.07 -19.17 15.03
CA ASP A 177 14.15 -18.77 16.09
C ASP A 177 14.50 -17.39 16.64
N MET A 178 15.79 -17.14 16.91
CA MET A 178 16.28 -15.83 17.35
C MET A 178 16.01 -14.74 16.30
N ALA A 179 16.29 -15.00 15.02
CA ALA A 179 16.02 -14.05 13.95
C ALA A 179 14.53 -13.77 13.73
N ILE A 180 13.67 -14.80 13.85
CA ILE A 180 12.20 -14.64 13.79
C ILE A 180 11.70 -13.82 14.98
N ALA A 181 12.26 -14.03 16.17
CA ALA A 181 11.89 -13.28 17.36
C ALA A 181 12.30 -11.80 17.25
N GLU A 182 13.54 -11.52 16.87
CA GLU A 182 14.08 -10.15 16.70
C GLU A 182 13.25 -9.35 15.70
N TYR A 183 13.19 -9.81 14.44
CA TYR A 183 12.47 -9.09 13.38
C TYR A 183 10.96 -9.16 13.56
N GLY A 184 10.46 -10.25 14.16
CA GLY A 184 9.04 -10.40 14.47
C GLY A 184 8.57 -9.39 15.50
N ALA A 185 9.37 -9.14 16.54
CA ALA A 185 9.07 -8.14 17.56
C ALA A 185 9.04 -6.72 16.98
N GLU A 186 9.98 -6.39 16.09
CA GLU A 186 9.98 -5.09 15.39
C GLU A 186 8.73 -4.91 14.53
N ILE A 187 8.34 -5.93 13.74
CA ILE A 187 7.11 -5.89 12.93
C ILE A 187 5.87 -5.68 13.79
N ILE A 188 5.77 -6.37 14.93
CA ILE A 188 4.64 -6.22 15.86
C ILE A 188 4.59 -4.80 16.40
N ARG A 189 5.72 -4.24 16.85
CA ARG A 189 5.77 -2.86 17.36
C ARG A 189 5.33 -1.83 16.33
N GLU A 190 5.87 -1.90 15.11
CA GLU A 190 5.55 -0.95 14.03
C GLU A 190 4.06 -1.03 13.64
N ARG A 191 3.50 -2.24 13.57
CA ARG A 191 2.06 -2.45 13.32
C ARG A 191 1.19 -1.90 14.45
N THR A 192 1.53 -2.17 15.71
CA THR A 192 0.78 -1.64 16.85
C THR A 192 0.82 -0.11 16.87
N GLN A 193 2.00 0.49 16.70
CA GLN A 193 2.18 1.95 16.71
C GLN A 193 1.41 2.64 15.58
N VAL A 194 1.39 2.09 14.37
CA VAL A 194 0.63 2.72 13.28
C VAL A 194 -0.87 2.62 13.49
N LEU A 195 -1.37 1.50 14.05
CA LEU A 195 -2.79 1.36 14.40
C LEU A 195 -3.19 2.32 15.53
N GLU A 196 -2.32 2.53 16.52
CA GLU A 196 -2.53 3.53 17.56
C GLU A 196 -2.63 4.95 16.98
N ARG A 197 -1.73 5.31 16.06
CA ARG A 197 -1.80 6.60 15.34
C ARG A 197 -3.09 6.74 14.53
N ILE A 198 -3.53 5.67 13.86
CA ILE A 198 -4.78 5.68 13.11
C ILE A 198 -5.98 5.88 14.05
N ASN A 199 -6.01 5.17 15.18
CA ASN A 199 -7.10 5.23 16.14
C ASN A 199 -7.25 6.61 16.81
N GLN A 200 -6.22 7.45 16.83
CA GLN A 200 -6.29 8.81 17.40
C GLN A 200 -7.36 9.68 16.72
N SER A 201 -7.67 9.42 15.44
CA SER A 201 -8.63 10.20 14.67
C SER A 201 -9.67 9.33 13.94
N LEU A 202 -9.64 8.00 14.11
CA LEU A 202 -10.49 7.07 13.36
C LEU A 202 -11.97 7.30 13.59
N THR A 203 -12.40 7.32 14.86
CA THR A 203 -13.81 7.55 15.21
C THR A 203 -14.28 8.91 14.69
N ASP A 204 -13.59 10.00 15.01
CA ASP A 204 -14.00 11.35 14.60
C ASP A 204 -14.09 11.49 13.08
N THR A 205 -13.11 10.95 12.36
CA THR A 205 -13.10 10.97 10.90
C THR A 205 -14.24 10.12 10.34
N TYR A 206 -14.46 8.92 10.89
CA TYR A 206 -15.58 8.05 10.51
C TYR A 206 -16.93 8.75 10.73
N GLN A 207 -17.17 9.31 11.92
CA GLN A 207 -18.42 10.00 12.25
C GLN A 207 -18.65 11.18 11.33
N SER A 208 -17.59 11.94 11.03
CA SER A 208 -17.65 13.03 10.06
C SER A 208 -18.04 12.57 8.66
N ILE A 209 -17.79 11.32 8.27
CA ILE A 209 -18.11 10.75 6.95
C ILE A 209 -19.49 10.09 6.95
N ALA A 210 -19.79 9.31 7.98
CA ALA A 210 -21.00 8.51 8.09
C ALA A 210 -22.22 9.34 8.51
N GLY A 211 -22.00 10.45 9.24
CA GLY A 211 -23.08 11.23 9.84
C GLY A 211 -23.79 10.49 10.97
N THR A 212 -23.06 9.63 11.68
CA THR A 212 -23.54 8.85 12.84
C THR A 212 -22.61 9.06 14.03
N ASP A 213 -23.06 8.63 15.21
CA ASP A 213 -22.26 8.67 16.45
C ASP A 213 -21.57 7.32 16.74
N ASP A 214 -21.52 6.42 15.76
CA ASP A 214 -20.88 5.11 15.95
C ASP A 214 -19.37 5.28 16.17
N THR A 215 -18.80 4.33 16.92
CA THR A 215 -17.38 4.29 17.26
C THR A 215 -16.69 3.19 16.50
N VAL A 216 -15.46 3.46 16.04
CA VAL A 216 -14.68 2.52 15.22
C VAL A 216 -13.24 2.48 15.71
N SER A 217 -12.70 1.28 15.87
CA SER A 217 -11.31 1.08 16.28
C SER A 217 -10.67 -0.10 15.56
N LEU A 218 -9.34 -0.02 15.40
CA LEU A 218 -8.52 -1.11 14.87
C LEU A 218 -7.54 -1.59 15.95
N HIS A 219 -7.47 -2.89 16.16
CA HIS A 219 -6.61 -3.51 17.16
C HIS A 219 -5.72 -4.56 16.52
N TYR A 220 -4.45 -4.60 16.91
CA TYR A 220 -3.61 -5.72 16.57
C TYR A 220 -3.94 -6.90 17.49
N SER A 221 -4.07 -8.12 16.95
CA SER A 221 -4.53 -9.26 17.75
C SER A 221 -3.56 -9.69 18.87
N HIS A 222 -2.34 -9.16 18.88
CA HIS A 222 -1.29 -9.49 19.84
C HIS A 222 -0.64 -8.20 20.38
N THR A 223 -1.19 -7.65 21.47
CA THR A 223 -0.89 -6.30 21.98
C THR A 223 0.22 -6.21 23.03
N MET A 224 0.83 -7.33 23.45
CA MET A 224 1.86 -7.29 24.50
C MET A 224 3.08 -6.54 23.96
N ILE A 225 3.47 -5.41 24.57
CA ILE A 225 4.60 -4.57 24.14
C ILE A 225 5.91 -5.04 24.80
N ASP A 226 5.84 -5.47 26.06
CA ASP A 226 7.02 -5.88 26.83
C ASP A 226 7.35 -7.36 26.61
N GLY A 227 8.64 -7.65 26.42
CA GLY A 227 9.14 -9.01 26.29
C GLY A 227 8.65 -9.77 25.05
N ILE A 228 8.19 -9.07 24.00
CA ILE A 228 7.69 -9.69 22.75
C ILE A 228 8.69 -10.71 22.21
N GLU A 229 9.96 -10.33 22.11
CA GLU A 229 11.00 -11.18 21.57
C GLU A 229 11.14 -12.47 22.39
N GLN A 230 11.30 -12.36 23.70
CA GLN A 230 11.39 -13.52 24.59
C GLN A 230 10.15 -14.41 24.52
N LYS A 231 8.96 -13.80 24.40
CA LYS A 231 7.71 -14.53 24.24
C LYS A 231 7.68 -15.32 22.93
N ILE A 232 8.11 -14.70 21.82
CA ILE A 232 8.20 -15.39 20.52
C ILE A 232 9.19 -16.55 20.60
N VAL A 233 10.37 -16.37 21.20
CA VAL A 233 11.35 -17.47 21.38
C VAL A 233 10.74 -18.62 22.17
N ASN A 234 10.08 -18.31 23.29
CA ASN A 234 9.45 -19.31 24.14
C ASN A 234 8.34 -20.08 23.39
N GLU A 235 7.48 -19.37 22.66
CA GLU A 235 6.41 -19.98 21.86
C GLU A 235 6.95 -20.83 20.70
N LEU A 236 8.00 -20.37 20.00
CA LEU A 236 8.66 -21.15 18.94
C LEU A 236 9.26 -22.44 19.49
N HIS A 237 9.88 -22.37 20.68
CA HIS A 237 10.45 -23.53 21.35
C HIS A 237 9.39 -24.52 21.82
N GLN A 238 8.29 -24.04 22.40
CA GLN A 238 7.16 -24.86 22.85
C GLN A 238 6.42 -25.52 21.68
N ASN A 239 6.26 -24.81 20.57
CA ASN A 239 5.52 -25.29 19.40
C ASN A 239 6.37 -26.12 18.43
N PHE A 240 7.65 -26.39 18.71
CA PHE A 240 8.57 -27.06 17.79
C PHE A 240 8.03 -28.38 17.22
N GLU A 241 7.57 -29.30 18.08
CA GLU A 241 7.07 -30.61 17.64
C GLU A 241 5.82 -30.49 16.77
N ARG A 242 4.92 -29.57 17.13
CA ARG A 242 3.72 -29.26 16.34
C ARG A 242 4.10 -28.67 14.98
N ASP A 243 5.01 -27.70 14.96
CA ASP A 243 5.49 -27.03 13.74
C ASP A 243 6.21 -28.01 12.80
N GLN A 244 6.96 -28.97 13.37
CA GLN A 244 7.62 -30.03 12.62
C GLN A 244 6.59 -30.93 11.92
N LEU A 245 5.54 -31.37 12.63
CA LEU A 245 4.46 -32.17 12.07
C LEU A 245 3.70 -31.41 10.95
N LEU A 246 3.47 -30.11 11.14
CA LEU A 246 2.78 -29.27 10.16
C LEU A 246 3.68 -28.87 8.97
N GLY A 247 4.99 -28.91 9.13
CA GLY A 247 5.97 -28.46 8.14
C GLY A 247 5.98 -26.93 7.95
N PHE A 248 5.45 -26.16 8.89
CA PHE A 248 5.48 -24.70 8.89
C PHE A 248 5.44 -24.13 10.31
N THR A 249 5.99 -22.92 10.46
CA THR A 249 6.03 -22.17 11.71
C THR A 249 4.64 -21.62 12.05
N SER A 250 4.15 -21.89 13.27
CA SER A 250 2.83 -21.42 13.72
C SER A 250 2.84 -20.14 14.56
N THR A 251 4.03 -19.67 14.96
CA THR A 251 4.22 -18.49 15.82
C THR A 251 4.79 -17.29 15.05
N GLY A 252 4.25 -16.09 15.31
CA GLY A 252 4.83 -14.82 14.88
C GLY A 252 3.89 -13.96 13.99
N PRO A 253 4.33 -12.73 13.63
CA PRO A 253 3.47 -11.72 12.99
C PRO A 253 2.85 -12.10 11.64
N HIS A 254 3.36 -13.14 10.97
CA HIS A 254 2.76 -13.67 9.75
C HIS A 254 1.44 -14.44 10.00
N ARG A 255 1.16 -14.80 11.26
CA ARG A 255 -0.07 -15.50 11.70
C ARG A 255 -1.07 -14.60 12.41
N HIS A 256 -0.64 -13.41 12.82
CA HIS A 256 -1.47 -12.44 13.55
C HIS A 256 -2.47 -11.73 12.63
N ASP A 257 -3.34 -10.90 13.21
CA ASP A 257 -4.40 -10.21 12.47
C ASP A 257 -4.61 -8.78 12.99
N ILE A 258 -5.30 -7.98 12.18
CA ILE A 258 -5.83 -6.67 12.56
C ILE A 258 -7.33 -6.82 12.69
N ILE A 259 -7.83 -6.57 13.89
CA ILE A 259 -9.23 -6.73 14.27
C ILE A 259 -9.87 -5.35 14.22
N SER A 260 -10.97 -5.21 13.50
CA SER A 260 -11.78 -4.00 13.50
C SER A 260 -12.98 -4.17 14.42
N GLU A 261 -13.20 -3.21 15.29
CA GLU A 261 -14.37 -3.13 16.15
C GLU A 261 -15.25 -1.95 15.73
N PHE A 262 -16.55 -2.16 15.84
CA PHE A 262 -17.60 -1.19 15.57
C PHE A 262 -18.56 -1.22 16.76
N ASN A 263 -18.69 -0.10 17.47
CA ASN A 263 -19.44 -0.02 18.74
C ASN A 263 -19.05 -1.11 19.75
N GLY A 264 -17.75 -1.42 19.84
CA GLY A 264 -17.20 -2.45 20.73
C GLY A 264 -17.51 -3.90 20.32
N SER A 265 -18.12 -4.12 19.15
CA SER A 265 -18.37 -5.45 18.57
C SER A 265 -17.49 -5.69 17.35
N PRO A 266 -17.10 -6.94 17.03
CA PRO A 266 -16.34 -7.21 15.81
C PRO A 266 -17.08 -6.71 14.55
N ALA A 267 -16.46 -5.80 13.80
CA ALA A 267 -17.13 -5.11 12.69
C ALA A 267 -17.66 -6.07 11.62
N MET A 268 -16.97 -7.20 11.40
CA MET A 268 -17.43 -8.26 10.47
C MET A 268 -18.81 -8.83 10.81
N ALA A 269 -19.24 -8.79 12.07
CA ALA A 269 -20.51 -9.36 12.50
C ALA A 269 -21.67 -8.37 12.42
N VAL A 270 -21.39 -7.06 12.49
CA VAL A 270 -22.42 -6.04 12.73
C VAL A 270 -22.46 -4.92 11.68
N ALA A 271 -21.36 -4.65 10.99
CA ALA A 271 -21.27 -3.47 10.13
C ALA A 271 -21.96 -3.67 8.77
N SER A 272 -22.79 -2.71 8.39
CA SER A 272 -23.41 -2.67 7.07
C SER A 272 -22.37 -2.39 5.98
N ARG A 273 -22.73 -2.64 4.71
CA ARG A 273 -21.84 -2.32 3.58
C ARG A 273 -21.51 -0.82 3.49
N GLY A 274 -22.45 0.04 3.87
CA GLY A 274 -22.26 1.49 3.88
C GLY A 274 -21.33 1.97 5.00
N GLU A 275 -21.44 1.36 6.18
CA GLU A 275 -20.53 1.61 7.30
C GLU A 275 -19.10 1.18 6.96
N ILE A 276 -18.92 -0.04 6.42
CA ILE A 276 -17.61 -0.53 6.00
C ILE A 276 -16.96 0.42 5.00
N ARG A 277 -17.69 0.87 3.99
CA ARG A 277 -17.19 1.87 3.02
C ARG A 277 -16.76 3.16 3.69
N SER A 278 -17.52 3.64 4.67
CA SER A 278 -17.20 4.85 5.42
C SER A 278 -15.94 4.67 6.28
N VAL A 279 -15.76 3.49 6.89
CA VAL A 279 -14.52 3.15 7.61
C VAL A 279 -13.31 3.12 6.66
N ILE A 280 -13.43 2.47 5.50
CA ILE A 280 -12.33 2.45 4.52
C ILE A 280 -11.97 3.86 4.05
N LEU A 281 -12.97 4.70 3.77
CA LEU A 281 -12.72 6.09 3.39
C LEU A 281 -12.03 6.87 4.53
N ALA A 282 -12.48 6.69 5.77
CA ALA A 282 -11.83 7.28 6.95
C ALA A 282 -10.36 6.87 7.05
N LEU A 283 -10.08 5.57 6.87
CA LEU A 283 -8.71 5.05 6.89
C LEU A 283 -7.85 5.73 5.81
N LYS A 284 -8.35 5.89 4.58
CA LYS A 284 -7.60 6.57 3.51
C LYS A 284 -7.30 8.04 3.83
N PHE A 285 -8.22 8.75 4.49
CA PHE A 285 -7.94 10.13 4.94
C PHE A 285 -6.88 10.18 6.02
N ILE A 286 -6.96 9.26 6.98
CA ILE A 286 -6.00 9.19 8.08
C ILE A 286 -4.64 8.77 7.56
N GLU A 287 -4.56 7.91 6.53
CA GLU A 287 -3.31 7.59 5.86
C GLU A 287 -2.64 8.85 5.27
N VAL A 288 -3.41 9.79 4.71
CA VAL A 288 -2.88 11.08 4.22
C VAL A 288 -2.27 11.87 5.37
N ASP A 289 -3.04 12.11 6.43
CA ASP A 289 -2.65 12.92 7.58
C ASP A 289 -1.43 12.30 8.31
N VAL A 290 -1.43 10.98 8.52
CA VAL A 290 -0.33 10.26 9.18
C VAL A 290 0.92 10.20 8.30
N ALA A 291 0.78 10.05 6.98
CA ALA A 291 1.92 10.07 6.07
C ALA A 291 2.59 11.45 6.02
N GLU A 292 1.80 12.51 5.98
CA GLU A 292 2.30 13.89 5.99
C GLU A 292 3.03 14.18 7.31
N ALA A 293 2.42 13.85 8.46
CA ALA A 293 3.04 14.04 9.76
C ALA A 293 4.36 13.25 9.93
N ALA A 294 4.42 12.02 9.40
CA ALA A 294 5.61 11.17 9.55
C ALA A 294 6.75 11.52 8.59
N THR A 295 6.43 12.02 7.40
CA THR A 295 7.43 12.25 6.34
C THR A 295 7.74 13.72 6.10
N GLY A 296 6.89 14.65 6.56
CA GLY A 296 6.95 16.07 6.24
C GLY A 296 6.63 16.37 4.77
N LEU A 297 6.10 15.40 4.02
CA LEU A 297 5.76 15.52 2.61
C LEU A 297 4.27 15.31 2.42
N SER A 298 3.61 16.24 1.73
CA SER A 298 2.20 16.05 1.35
C SER A 298 2.11 14.92 0.30
N PRO A 299 1.43 13.80 0.61
CA PRO A 299 1.34 12.66 -0.29
C PRO A 299 0.55 12.97 -1.56
N ILE A 300 0.84 12.25 -2.64
CA ILE A 300 0.00 12.24 -3.85
C ILE A 300 -1.15 11.25 -3.62
N VAL A 301 -2.37 11.65 -3.95
CA VAL A 301 -3.57 10.81 -3.79
C VAL A 301 -3.99 10.27 -5.16
N LEU A 302 -4.10 8.94 -5.28
CA LEU A 302 -4.56 8.25 -6.48
C LEU A 302 -5.89 7.57 -6.16
N LEU A 303 -6.95 7.93 -6.88
CA LEU A 303 -8.29 7.36 -6.73
C LEU A 303 -8.65 6.61 -8.01
N ASP A 304 -8.67 5.28 -7.95
CA ASP A 304 -8.93 4.44 -9.13
C ASP A 304 -10.38 3.98 -9.21
N ASP A 305 -11.22 4.66 -10.00
CA ASP A 305 -12.66 4.38 -10.22
C ASP A 305 -13.52 4.29 -8.94
N VAL A 306 -12.96 4.59 -7.76
CA VAL A 306 -13.64 4.57 -6.46
C VAL A 306 -14.49 5.81 -6.21
N PHE A 307 -14.20 6.92 -6.90
CA PHE A 307 -14.92 8.18 -6.67
C PHE A 307 -16.40 8.05 -7.04
N ALA A 308 -16.73 7.26 -8.07
CA ALA A 308 -18.11 6.97 -8.48
C ALA A 308 -18.89 6.11 -7.46
N GLU A 309 -18.21 5.36 -6.59
CA GLU A 309 -18.87 4.54 -5.56
C GLU A 309 -19.28 5.34 -4.32
N LEU A 310 -18.87 6.61 -4.24
CA LEU A 310 -19.18 7.52 -3.15
C LEU A 310 -20.41 8.37 -3.51
N ASP A 311 -21.28 8.60 -2.54
CA ASP A 311 -22.33 9.63 -2.67
C ASP A 311 -21.73 11.05 -2.70
N GLU A 312 -22.50 12.02 -3.16
CA GLU A 312 -22.06 13.42 -3.35
C GLU A 312 -21.48 14.03 -2.06
N THR A 313 -22.09 13.77 -0.91
CA THR A 313 -21.62 14.27 0.39
C THR A 313 -20.22 13.73 0.71
N ARG A 314 -20.00 12.42 0.50
CA ARG A 314 -18.68 11.80 0.69
C ARG A 314 -17.64 12.27 -0.33
N GLN A 315 -18.04 12.49 -1.57
CA GLN A 315 -17.17 13.06 -2.62
C GLN A 315 -16.67 14.46 -2.26
N GLN A 316 -17.56 15.33 -1.77
CA GLN A 316 -17.20 16.67 -1.32
C GLN A 316 -16.21 16.61 -0.14
N ARG A 317 -16.48 15.79 0.87
CA ARG A 317 -15.58 15.62 2.03
C ARG A 317 -14.19 15.12 1.63
N LEU A 318 -14.12 14.18 0.70
CA LEU A 318 -12.87 13.68 0.11
C LEU A 318 -12.11 14.80 -0.63
N ALA A 319 -12.80 15.57 -1.46
CA ALA A 319 -12.19 16.69 -2.16
C ALA A 319 -11.69 17.76 -1.17
N GLU A 320 -12.43 18.04 -0.11
CA GLU A 320 -12.08 19.02 0.93
C GLU A 320 -10.85 18.62 1.74
N LYS A 321 -10.83 17.38 2.26
CA LYS A 321 -9.70 16.87 3.05
C LYS A 321 -8.41 16.81 2.25
N CYS A 322 -8.49 16.52 0.95
CA CYS A 322 -7.33 16.42 0.08
C CYS A 322 -7.00 17.74 -0.66
N ARG A 323 -7.59 18.89 -0.31
CA ARG A 323 -7.35 20.18 -0.99
C ARG A 323 -5.88 20.61 -1.01
N GLY A 324 -5.08 20.18 -0.04
CA GLY A 324 -3.63 20.45 0.04
C GLY A 324 -2.77 19.49 -0.78
N ASN A 325 -3.34 18.38 -1.26
CA ASN A 325 -2.64 17.32 -1.96
C ASN A 325 -2.87 17.38 -3.47
N GLN A 326 -1.89 16.90 -4.22
CA GLN A 326 -2.11 16.64 -5.65
C GLN A 326 -2.87 15.32 -5.81
N MET A 327 -4.01 15.36 -6.50
CA MET A 327 -4.95 14.25 -6.66
C MET A 327 -5.10 13.85 -8.13
N PHE A 328 -5.14 12.54 -8.36
CA PHE A 328 -5.43 11.93 -9.66
C PHE A 328 -6.62 11.00 -9.51
N ILE A 329 -7.70 11.27 -10.25
CA ILE A 329 -8.97 10.56 -10.13
C ILE A 329 -9.31 9.92 -11.46
N THR A 330 -9.53 8.62 -11.51
CA THR A 330 -10.06 7.95 -12.71
C THR A 330 -11.57 7.79 -12.60
N SER A 331 -12.27 7.97 -13.73
CA SER A 331 -13.71 7.80 -13.82
C SER A 331 -14.17 7.54 -15.25
N THR A 332 -15.39 6.99 -15.41
CA THR A 332 -16.05 6.87 -16.71
C THR A 332 -16.69 8.18 -17.18
N SER A 333 -16.97 9.12 -16.28
CA SER A 333 -17.57 10.42 -16.58
C SER A 333 -16.88 11.56 -15.82
N ALA A 334 -16.99 12.78 -16.35
CA ALA A 334 -16.53 13.97 -15.64
C ALA A 334 -17.42 14.25 -14.42
N TYR A 335 -16.82 14.66 -13.31
CA TYR A 335 -17.54 15.03 -12.09
C TYR A 335 -17.76 16.54 -12.05
N THR A 336 -18.99 16.94 -11.72
CA THR A 336 -19.39 18.35 -11.55
C THR A 336 -19.03 18.91 -10.17
N GLY A 337 -18.69 18.06 -9.19
CA GLY A 337 -18.49 18.46 -7.79
C GLY A 337 -17.07 18.91 -7.41
N ILE A 338 -16.11 18.92 -8.35
CA ILE A 338 -14.74 19.38 -8.09
C ILE A 338 -14.45 20.60 -8.95
N ASP A 339 -14.83 21.77 -8.45
CA ASP A 339 -14.45 23.05 -9.05
C ASP A 339 -12.92 23.11 -9.17
N SER A 340 -12.40 23.53 -10.33
CA SER A 340 -10.96 23.63 -10.71
C SER A 340 -10.21 22.34 -11.10
N ALA A 341 -10.88 21.20 -11.24
CA ALA A 341 -10.23 20.00 -11.76
C ALA A 341 -9.87 20.11 -13.25
N ALA A 342 -8.64 19.77 -13.62
CA ALA A 342 -8.27 19.56 -15.02
C ALA A 342 -8.82 18.21 -15.48
N VAL A 343 -9.62 18.21 -16.55
CA VAL A 343 -10.19 16.98 -17.12
C VAL A 343 -9.32 16.50 -18.27
N ILE A 344 -8.91 15.23 -18.21
CA ILE A 344 -8.07 14.55 -19.21
C ILE A 344 -8.88 13.39 -19.77
N SER A 345 -9.36 13.54 -21.01
CA SER A 345 -10.15 12.51 -21.68
C SER A 345 -9.24 11.52 -22.41
N LEU A 346 -9.47 10.23 -22.17
CA LEU A 346 -8.90 9.12 -22.95
C LEU A 346 -9.97 8.63 -23.93
N ASP A 347 -9.61 8.61 -25.21
CA ASP A 347 -10.49 8.15 -26.31
C ASP A 347 -10.68 6.63 -26.34
#